data_AF-A0A916QT81-F1
#
_entry.id   AF-A0A916QT81-F1
#
_cell.length_a   1.000
_cell.length_b   1.000
_cell.length_c   1.000
_cell.angle_alpha   90.00
_cell.angle_beta   90.00
_cell.angle_gamma   90.00
#
_symmetry.space_group_name_H-M   'P 1'
#
loop_
_entity.id
_entity.type
_entity.pdbx_description
1 polymer ?
#
loop_
_entity_poly.entity_id
_entity_poly.type
_entity_poly.pdbx_seq_one_letter_code
_entity_poly.pdbx_strand_id
1 'polypeptide(L)'
;MTLYAEKGSPQSLKMREYDHWQTLLSETQILQAFLAGEVWSPVFVSAANSICSNEIAGSNWLALGDAAIAFDPLSSHGITNAVYTAWQAAEAIEERLVSDSDVALGVYSEKLRKIFGAYLATRLILFGKRLILGG
;
A
#
# COMPACT_ATOMS: atom_id res chain seq x y z
N MET A 1 -0.12 -15.37 -4.22
CA MET A 1 -1.55 -15.07 -4.50
C MET A 1 -2.07 -14.16 -3.41
N THR A 2 -2.74 -13.05 -3.75
CA THR A 2 -3.20 -12.05 -2.78
C THR A 2 -4.72 -12.05 -2.72
N LEU A 3 -5.30 -12.40 -1.57
CA LEU A 3 -6.74 -12.27 -1.30
C LEU A 3 -7.00 -10.95 -0.58
N TYR A 4 -8.07 -10.26 -0.98
CA TYR A 4 -8.50 -9.00 -0.37
C TYR A 4 -9.85 -9.20 0.32
N ALA A 5 -9.95 -8.78 1.58
CA ALA A 5 -11.21 -8.62 2.29
C ALA A 5 -11.30 -7.21 2.88
N GLU A 6 -12.51 -6.68 2.91
CA GLU A 6 -12.79 -5.40 3.55
C GLU A 6 -12.51 -5.47 5.05
N LYS A 7 -11.84 -4.44 5.57
CA LYS A 7 -11.49 -4.36 6.99
C LYS A 7 -12.76 -4.34 7.85
N GLY A 8 -12.93 -5.36 8.68
CA GLY A 8 -14.10 -5.49 9.57
C GLY A 8 -15.22 -6.38 9.02
N SER A 9 -15.09 -6.91 7.79
CA SER A 9 -16.03 -7.92 7.31
C SER A 9 -15.84 -9.26 8.05
N PRO A 10 -16.89 -10.09 8.19
CA PRO A 10 -16.76 -11.43 8.76
C PRO A 10 -15.74 -12.29 8.00
N GLN A 11 -15.57 -12.07 6.68
CA GLN A 11 -14.56 -12.77 5.88
C GLN A 11 -13.13 -12.35 6.24
N SER A 12 -12.89 -11.10 6.66
CA SER A 12 -11.56 -10.60 7.03
C SER A 12 -10.98 -11.26 8.29
N LEU A 13 -11.82 -11.79 9.17
CA LEU A 13 -11.42 -12.58 10.33
C LEU A 13 -11.04 -14.01 9.93
N LYS A 14 -11.86 -14.64 9.07
CA LYS A 14 -11.58 -15.98 8.53
C LYS A 14 -10.29 -16.02 7.71
N MET A 15 -10.00 -14.97 6.93
CA MET A 15 -8.78 -14.86 6.14
C MET A 15 -7.47 -14.70 6.95
N ARG A 16 -7.53 -14.53 8.27
CA ARG A 16 -6.30 -14.53 9.10
C ARG A 16 -5.82 -15.93 9.44
N GLU A 17 -6.69 -16.91 9.37
CA GLU A 17 -6.40 -18.31 9.72
C GLU A 17 -6.14 -19.10 8.44
N TYR A 18 -4.94 -19.67 8.34
CA TYR A 18 -4.46 -20.39 7.15
C TYR A 18 -5.41 -21.49 6.68
N ASP A 19 -5.99 -22.26 7.60
CA ASP A 19 -6.88 -23.39 7.30
C ASP A 19 -8.14 -22.96 6.52
N HIS A 20 -8.55 -21.70 6.66
CA HIS A 20 -9.71 -21.16 5.94
C HIS A 20 -9.38 -20.70 4.51
N TRP A 21 -8.10 -20.56 4.13
CA TRP A 21 -7.72 -20.10 2.78
C TRP A 21 -8.08 -21.10 1.70
N GLN A 22 -7.84 -22.40 1.93
CA GLN A 22 -8.18 -23.43 0.94
C GLN A 22 -9.68 -23.45 0.65
N THR A 23 -10.50 -23.38 1.71
CA THR A 23 -11.96 -23.28 1.58
C THR A 23 -12.36 -22.04 0.81
N LEU A 24 -11.88 -20.85 1.20
CA LEU A 24 -12.20 -19.59 0.53
C LEU A 24 -11.76 -19.57 -0.94
N LEU A 25 -10.62 -20.18 -1.26
CA LEU A 25 -10.12 -20.29 -2.63
C LEU A 25 -10.94 -21.27 -3.48
N SER A 26 -11.38 -22.38 -2.90
CA SER A 26 -12.29 -23.34 -3.56
C SER A 26 -13.66 -22.75 -3.88
N GLU A 27 -14.11 -21.74 -3.13
CA GLU A 27 -15.37 -21.02 -3.37
C GLU A 27 -15.27 -20.00 -4.53
N THR A 28 -14.07 -19.76 -5.08
CA THR A 28 -13.89 -18.81 -6.18
C THR A 28 -14.19 -19.45 -7.54
N GLN A 29 -14.88 -18.72 -8.43
CA GLN A 29 -15.23 -19.26 -9.75
C GLN A 29 -14.02 -19.46 -10.67
N ILE A 30 -13.04 -18.54 -10.61
CA ILE A 30 -11.89 -18.51 -11.51
C ILE A 30 -10.65 -19.14 -10.87
N LEU A 31 -10.32 -18.78 -9.62
CA LEU A 31 -9.05 -19.21 -9.01
C LEU A 31 -9.05 -20.69 -8.65
N GLN A 32 -10.20 -21.31 -8.37
CA GLN A 32 -10.29 -22.75 -8.07
C GLN A 32 -9.63 -23.64 -9.13
N ALA A 33 -9.72 -23.25 -10.41
CA ALA A 33 -9.15 -24.02 -11.52
C ALA A 33 -7.61 -23.99 -11.52
N PHE A 34 -7.00 -23.02 -10.83
CA PHE A 34 -5.55 -22.85 -10.72
C PHE A 34 -4.99 -23.41 -9.40
N LEU A 35 -5.82 -24.00 -8.53
CA LEU A 35 -5.40 -24.59 -7.26
C LEU A 35 -4.89 -26.04 -7.40
N ALA A 36 -4.73 -26.56 -8.62
CA ALA A 36 -4.23 -27.91 -8.84
C ALA A 36 -2.73 -28.00 -8.45
N GLY A 37 -2.44 -28.45 -7.23
CA GLY A 37 -1.08 -28.71 -6.75
C GLY A 37 -0.93 -28.61 -5.23
N GLU A 38 0.21 -29.05 -4.71
CA GLU A 38 0.57 -28.83 -3.30
C GLU A 38 0.84 -27.35 -3.03
N VAL A 39 0.25 -26.82 -1.96
CA VAL A 39 0.47 -25.43 -1.51
C VAL A 39 1.89 -25.28 -0.99
N TRP A 40 2.67 -24.39 -1.61
CA TRP A 40 4.03 -24.09 -1.15
C TRP A 40 4.02 -23.37 0.20
N SER A 41 4.68 -23.98 1.20
CA SER A 41 4.90 -23.40 2.51
C SER A 41 6.31 -22.79 2.61
N PRO A 42 6.51 -21.67 3.35
CA PRO A 42 5.52 -20.96 4.16
C PRO A 42 4.74 -19.88 3.40
N VAL A 43 3.45 -19.72 3.72
CA VAL A 43 2.61 -18.61 3.28
C VAL A 43 2.71 -17.48 4.29
N PHE A 44 3.04 -16.27 3.83
CA PHE A 44 3.12 -15.08 4.67
C PHE A 44 1.86 -14.22 4.52
N VAL A 45 1.21 -13.91 5.64
CA VAL A 45 0.07 -13.01 5.71
C VAL A 45 0.55 -11.66 6.24
N SER A 46 0.27 -10.58 5.50
CA SER A 46 0.56 -9.21 5.92
C SER A 46 -0.65 -8.30 5.69
N ALA A 47 -0.77 -7.26 6.51
CA ALA A 47 -1.84 -6.29 6.38
C ALA A 47 -1.61 -5.41 5.14
N ALA A 48 -2.54 -5.46 4.18
CA ALA A 48 -2.50 -4.73 2.92
C ALA A 48 -3.08 -3.30 3.03
N ASN A 49 -2.70 -2.55 4.09
CA ASN A 49 -3.27 -1.22 4.35
C ASN A 49 -2.53 -0.14 3.56
N SER A 50 -3.26 0.86 3.06
CA SER A 50 -2.64 2.12 2.67
C SER A 50 -2.41 3.00 3.89
N ILE A 51 -1.19 3.48 4.05
CA ILE A 51 -0.75 4.23 5.22
C ILE A 51 0.08 5.43 4.75
N CYS A 52 -0.06 6.56 5.43
CA CYS A 52 0.82 7.70 5.31
C CYS A 52 1.36 8.03 6.70
N SER A 53 2.67 8.21 6.83
CA SER A 53 3.30 8.52 8.11
C SER A 53 2.79 9.86 8.65
N ASN A 54 2.62 9.93 9.97
CA ASN A 54 2.29 11.19 10.65
C ASN A 54 3.40 12.23 10.42
N GLU A 55 4.65 11.78 10.39
CA GLU A 55 5.81 12.61 10.08
C GLU A 55 6.62 11.96 8.96
N ILE A 56 6.72 12.67 7.83
CA ILE A 56 7.48 12.21 6.66
C ILE A 56 8.89 12.79 6.67
N ALA A 57 9.07 13.97 7.26
CA ALA A 57 10.37 14.57 7.43
C ALA A 57 10.37 15.43 8.70
N GLY A 58 11.56 15.59 9.27
CA GLY A 58 11.83 16.46 10.41
C GLY A 58 13.26 16.98 10.32
N SER A 59 13.79 17.51 11.43
CA SER A 59 15.10 18.14 11.38
C SER A 59 16.20 17.12 11.07
N ASN A 60 16.91 17.33 9.95
CA ASN A 60 17.96 16.45 9.44
C ASN A 60 17.54 14.99 9.16
N TRP A 61 16.26 14.73 8.94
CA TRP A 61 15.81 13.39 8.54
C TRP A 61 14.57 13.45 7.65
N LEU A 62 14.43 12.43 6.80
CA LEU A 62 13.22 12.16 6.02
C LEU A 62 13.00 10.65 5.89
N ALA A 63 11.74 10.25 5.76
CA ALA A 63 11.32 8.90 5.39
C ALA A 63 11.06 8.83 3.88
N LEU A 64 11.23 7.65 3.28
CA LEU A 64 10.95 7.39 1.87
C LEU A 64 10.35 5.99 1.67
N GLY A 65 9.82 5.71 0.48
CA GLY A 65 9.13 4.46 0.18
C GLY A 65 7.99 4.18 1.16
N ASP A 66 7.84 2.91 1.55
CA ASP A 66 6.79 2.47 2.46
C ASP A 66 6.94 3.06 3.89
N ALA A 67 8.13 3.56 4.26
CA ALA A 67 8.31 4.28 5.51
C ALA A 67 7.65 5.67 5.49
N ALA A 68 7.48 6.27 4.32
CA ALA A 68 6.76 7.54 4.16
C ALA A 68 5.29 7.31 3.82
N ILE A 69 5.03 6.61 2.71
CA ILE A 69 3.69 6.32 2.20
C ILE A 69 3.65 4.91 1.62
N ALA A 70 2.65 4.12 2.01
CA ALA A 70 2.39 2.78 1.50
C ALA A 70 1.01 2.75 0.81
N PHE A 71 0.97 2.19 -0.40
CA PHE A 71 -0.27 2.00 -1.17
C PHE A 71 -0.81 0.58 -1.00
N ASP A 72 -2.07 0.31 -1.38
CA ASP A 72 -2.49 -1.10 -1.42
C ASP A 72 -1.68 -1.89 -2.46
N PRO A 73 -1.34 -3.15 -2.13
CA PRO A 73 -0.65 -4.04 -3.05
C PRO A 73 -1.49 -4.38 -4.28
N LEU A 74 -2.81 -4.17 -4.26
CA LEU A 74 -3.68 -4.29 -5.44
C LEU A 74 -3.31 -3.33 -6.56
N SER A 75 -2.68 -2.20 -6.23
CA SER A 75 -2.33 -1.18 -7.20
C SER A 75 -0.93 -1.37 -7.82
N SER A 76 -0.12 -2.31 -7.36
CA SER A 76 1.26 -2.57 -7.83
C SER A 76 2.20 -1.34 -7.81
N HIS A 77 1.91 -0.30 -7.04
CA HIS A 77 2.71 0.94 -7.01
C HIS A 77 3.89 0.91 -6.02
N GLY A 78 4.08 -0.14 -5.21
CA GLY A 78 5.08 -0.14 -4.12
C GLY A 78 6.51 0.15 -4.58
N ILE A 79 7.01 -0.58 -5.59
CA ILE A 79 8.37 -0.39 -6.11
C ILE A 79 8.51 0.97 -6.81
N THR A 80 7.55 1.33 -7.66
CA THR A 80 7.54 2.62 -8.36
C THR A 80 7.54 3.80 -7.37
N ASN A 81 6.76 3.69 -6.29
CA ASN A 81 6.72 4.65 -5.20
C ASN A 81 8.07 4.74 -4.48
N ALA A 82 8.68 3.62 -4.14
CA ALA A 82 10.00 3.60 -3.49
C ALA A 82 11.06 4.31 -4.35
N VAL A 83 11.11 4.03 -5.65
CA VAL A 83 12.05 4.68 -6.57
C VAL A 83 11.76 6.19 -6.70
N TYR A 84 10.49 6.55 -6.89
CA TYR A 84 10.09 7.95 -7.01
C TYR A 84 10.40 8.76 -5.75
N THR A 85 10.01 8.24 -4.59
CA THR A 85 10.26 8.91 -3.29
C THR A 85 11.75 8.99 -2.97
N ALA A 86 12.57 8.03 -3.41
CA ALA A 86 14.02 8.08 -3.26
C ALA A 86 14.65 9.20 -4.11
N TRP A 87 14.21 9.36 -5.36
CA TRP A 87 14.68 10.46 -6.20
C TRP A 87 14.30 11.82 -5.60
N GLN A 88 13.06 11.97 -5.14
CA GLN A 88 12.58 13.19 -4.51
C GLN A 88 13.28 13.50 -3.17
N ALA A 89 13.62 12.46 -2.41
CA ALA A 89 14.41 12.59 -1.19
C ALA A 89 15.82 13.10 -1.50
N ALA A 90 16.45 12.58 -2.56
CA ALA A 90 17.79 12.99 -2.96
C ALA A 90 17.84 14.49 -3.28
N GLU A 91 16.88 15.00 -4.07
CA GLU A 91 16.78 16.43 -4.39
C GLU A 91 16.63 17.30 -3.13
N ALA A 92 15.77 16.88 -2.19
CA ALA A 92 15.56 17.60 -0.94
C ALA A 92 16.79 17.59 -0.02
N ILE A 93 17.53 16.47 0.01
CA ILE A 93 18.77 16.34 0.77
C ILE A 93 19.87 17.23 0.18
N GLU A 94 20.02 17.23 -1.15
CA GLU A 94 21.00 18.09 -1.83
C GLU A 94 20.75 19.57 -1.53
N GLU A 95 19.49 20.01 -1.64
CA GLU A 95 19.12 21.40 -1.32
C GLU A 95 19.34 21.73 0.16
N ARG A 96 19.01 20.81 1.07
CA ARG A 96 19.29 20.96 2.51
C ARG A 96 20.77 21.13 2.80
N LEU A 97 21.64 20.39 2.10
CA LEU A 97 23.09 20.47 2.28
C LEU A 97 23.67 21.80 1.76
N VAL A 98 23.07 22.38 0.72
CA VAL A 98 23.50 23.68 0.16
C VAL A 98 22.98 24.86 0.98
N SER A 99 21.72 24.81 1.40
CA SER A 99 21.04 25.93 2.08
C SER A 99 21.19 25.94 3.60
N ASP A 100 21.69 24.83 4.17
CA ASP A 100 21.67 24.53 5.60
C ASP A 100 20.27 24.69 6.26
N SER A 101 19.20 24.42 5.50
CA SER A 101 17.82 24.68 5.93
C SER A 101 16.87 23.50 5.67
N ASP A 102 16.04 23.15 6.65
CA ASP A 102 15.06 22.05 6.56
C ASP A 102 13.84 22.38 5.67
N VAL A 103 13.80 23.55 5.02
CA VAL A 103 12.69 23.96 4.14
C VAL A 103 12.45 22.95 3.02
N ALA A 104 13.50 22.47 2.35
CA ALA A 104 13.40 21.49 1.27
C ALA A 104 12.80 20.15 1.76
N LEU A 105 13.11 19.75 2.99
CA LEU A 105 12.55 18.55 3.63
C LEU A 105 11.04 18.72 3.91
N GLY A 106 10.63 19.92 4.31
CA GLY A 106 9.23 20.30 4.46
C GLY A 106 8.45 20.23 3.14
N VAL A 107 9.03 20.78 2.06
CA VAL A 107 8.45 20.74 0.71
C VAL A 107 8.30 19.28 0.24
N TYR A 108 9.29 18.44 0.47
CA TYR A 108 9.23 17.00 0.20
C TYR A 108 8.06 16.32 0.94
N SER A 109 7.93 16.58 2.24
CA SER A 109 6.84 16.07 3.07
C SER A 109 5.46 16.45 2.53
N GLU A 110 5.25 17.72 2.19
CA GLU A 110 3.99 18.19 1.60
C GLU A 110 3.68 17.52 0.26
N LYS A 111 4.71 17.32 -0.58
CA LYS A 111 4.57 16.67 -1.88
C LYS A 111 4.08 15.23 -1.73
N LEU A 112 4.67 14.45 -0.83
CA LEU A 112 4.23 13.07 -0.57
C LEU A 112 2.80 13.02 0.01
N ARG A 113 2.43 13.96 0.89
CA ARG A 113 1.04 14.05 1.37
C ARG A 113 0.04 14.32 0.25
N LYS A 114 0.38 15.19 -0.70
CA LYS A 114 -0.48 15.46 -1.88
C LYS A 114 -0.64 14.22 -2.76
N ILE A 115 0.45 13.49 -3.01
CA ILE A 115 0.42 12.23 -3.78
C ILE A 115 -0.49 11.21 -3.08
N PHE A 116 -0.34 11.04 -1.78
CA PHE A 116 -1.17 10.11 -1.01
C PHE A 116 -2.65 10.52 -1.00
N GLY A 117 -2.95 11.81 -0.88
CA GLY A 117 -4.31 12.33 -0.97
C GLY A 117 -4.96 12.07 -2.33
N ALA A 118 -4.22 12.27 -3.42
CA ALA A 118 -4.69 11.96 -4.78
C ALA A 118 -4.97 10.45 -4.94
N TYR A 119 -4.08 9.61 -4.43
CA TYR A 119 -4.28 8.16 -4.41
C TYR A 119 -5.57 7.76 -3.66
N LEU A 120 -5.82 8.32 -2.46
CA LEU A 120 -7.03 8.02 -1.69
C LEU A 120 -8.30 8.43 -2.45
N ALA A 121 -8.28 9.57 -3.14
CA ALA A 121 -9.41 10.01 -3.96
C ALA A 121 -9.69 9.04 -5.12
N THR A 122 -8.65 8.61 -5.84
CA THR A 122 -8.78 7.61 -6.92
C THR A 122 -9.27 6.26 -6.39
N ARG A 123 -8.76 5.82 -5.24
CA ARG A 123 -9.17 4.60 -4.55
C ARG A 123 -10.69 4.63 -4.27
N LEU A 124 -11.21 5.71 -3.70
CA LEU A 124 -12.64 5.84 -3.40
C LEU A 124 -13.52 5.71 -4.65
N ILE A 125 -13.07 6.23 -5.80
CA ILE A 125 -13.79 6.11 -7.06
C ILE A 125 -13.80 4.66 -7.55
N LEU A 126 -12.64 3.99 -7.52
CA LEU A 126 -12.49 2.61 -8.01
C LEU A 126 -13.25 1.59 -7.14
N PHE A 127 -13.16 1.70 -5.82
CA PHE A 127 -13.86 0.80 -4.90
C PHE A 127 -15.32 1.20 -4.66
N GLY A 128 -15.67 2.49 -4.75
CA GLY A 128 -17.05 2.96 -4.64
C GLY A 128 -17.95 2.51 -5.81
N LYS A 129 -17.39 2.36 -7.02
CA LYS A 129 -18.12 1.82 -8.18
C LYS A 129 -18.48 0.33 -8.06
N ARG A 130 -17.80 -0.43 -7.20
CA ARG A 130 -18.05 -1.88 -7.06
C ARG A 130 -19.27 -2.20 -6.16
N LEU A 131 -19.75 -1.23 -5.38
CA LEU A 131 -20.94 -1.39 -4.50
C LEU A 131 -22.29 -1.30 -5.25
N ILE A 132 -22.31 -0.83 -6.51
CA ILE A 132 -23.57 -0.61 -7.27
C ILE A 132 -23.85 -1.71 -8.31
N LEU A 133 -22.94 -2.66 -8.52
CA LEU A 133 -23.08 -3.70 -9.55
C LEU A 133 -23.15 -5.14 -8.98
N GLY A 134 -23.54 -5.29 -7.72
CA GLY A 134 -23.65 -6.58 -7.02
C GLY A 134 -25.04 -6.88 -6.46
N GLY A 135 -26.09 -6.49 -7.17
CA GLY A 135 -27.48 -6.88 -6.89
C GLY A 135 -27.99 -7.89 -7.90
#